data_AF-A0A2N7B304-F1
#
_entry.id   AF-A0A2N7B304-F1
#
_cell.length_a   1.000
_cell.length_b   1.000
_cell.length_c   1.000
_cell.angle_alpha   90.00
_cell.angle_beta   90.00
_cell.angle_gamma   90.00
#
_symmetry.space_group_name_H-M   'P 1'
#
loop_
_entity.id
_entity.type
_entity.pdbx_description
1 polymer ?
#
loop_
_entity_poly.entity_id
_entity_poly.type
_entity_poly.pdbx_seq_one_letter_code
_entity_poly.pdbx_strand_id
1 'polypeptide(L)'
;MPEANTLTIGVMATMAQHERELISERTKRAMAQLKKRGATLGNPANLTEQARRKGTQASQVNARADQNNRRAGAFARNLRNSGYSWAEIARQLNANGFTTRNGGNFQIVQVQRVVKLLDHL
;
A
#
# COMPACT_ATOMS: atom_id res chain seq x y z
N MET A 1 -15.43 0.92 34.16
CA MET A 1 -16.14 -0.30 34.62
C MET A 1 -15.32 -0.90 35.77
N PRO A 2 -15.58 -0.53 37.03
CA PRO A 2 -14.73 -0.94 38.17
C PRO A 2 -14.85 -2.43 38.55
N GLU A 3 -15.89 -3.13 38.07
CA GLU A 3 -16.20 -4.53 38.42
C GLU A 3 -15.96 -5.54 37.27
N ALA A 4 -15.24 -5.14 36.22
CA ALA A 4 -14.94 -6.03 35.10
C ALA A 4 -13.77 -6.97 35.46
N ASN A 5 -14.06 -8.05 36.18
CA ASN A 5 -13.08 -9.10 36.43
C ASN A 5 -12.74 -9.88 35.14
N THR A 6 -11.64 -10.65 35.15
CA THR A 6 -11.13 -11.37 33.97
C THR A 6 -12.18 -12.28 33.31
N LEU A 7 -13.07 -12.90 34.11
CA LEU A 7 -14.14 -13.74 33.60
C LEU A 7 -15.16 -12.91 32.79
N THR A 8 -15.64 -11.79 33.34
CA THR A 8 -16.58 -10.90 32.67
C THR A 8 -15.99 -10.35 31.37
N ILE A 9 -14.71 -9.96 31.38
CA ILE A 9 -14.01 -9.49 30.17
C ILE A 9 -13.93 -10.61 29.12
N GLY A 10 -13.57 -11.83 29.54
CA GLY A 10 -13.49 -12.99 28.64
C GLY A 10 -14.83 -13.30 27.97
N VAL A 11 -15.92 -13.34 28.75
CA VAL A 11 -17.28 -13.59 28.24
C VAL A 11 -17.73 -12.49 27.27
N MET A 12 -17.52 -11.22 27.61
CA MET A 12 -17.88 -10.12 26.72
C MET A 12 -17.05 -10.14 25.43
N ALA A 13 -15.77 -10.50 25.49
CA ALA A 13 -14.92 -10.62 24.32
C ALA A 13 -15.36 -11.75 23.39
N THR A 14 -15.71 -12.92 23.92
CA THR A 14 -16.20 -14.04 23.09
C THR A 14 -17.56 -13.74 22.48
N MET A 15 -18.46 -13.08 23.23
CA MET A 15 -19.74 -12.61 22.70
C MET A 15 -19.56 -11.59 21.58
N ALA A 16 -18.72 -10.58 21.77
CA ALA A 16 -18.46 -9.57 20.74
C ALA A 16 -17.84 -10.18 19.48
N GLN A 17 -16.94 -11.15 19.63
CA GLN A 17 -16.37 -11.89 18.50
C GLN A 17 -17.44 -12.69 17.76
N HIS A 18 -18.31 -13.39 18.48
CA HIS A 18 -19.41 -14.15 17.90
C HIS A 18 -20.38 -13.25 17.11
N GLU A 19 -20.75 -12.09 17.68
CA GLU A 19 -21.61 -11.11 16.99
C GLU A 19 -20.96 -10.59 15.71
N ARG A 20 -19.66 -10.28 15.75
CA ARG A 20 -18.90 -9.85 14.57
C ARG A 20 -18.91 -10.90 13.47
N GLU A 21 -18.71 -12.17 13.82
CA GLU A 21 -18.71 -13.29 12.88
C GLU A 21 -20.09 -13.46 12.24
N LEU A 22 -21.16 -13.44 13.03
CA LEU A 22 -22.53 -13.52 12.54
C LEU A 22 -22.89 -12.36 11.61
N ILE A 23 -22.55 -11.12 11.96
CA ILE A 23 -22.78 -9.95 11.11
C ILE A 23 -22.00 -10.09 9.80
N SER A 24 -20.74 -10.52 9.85
CA SER A 24 -19.91 -10.75 8.67
C SER A 24 -20.55 -11.80 7.74
N GLU A 25 -20.98 -12.92 8.31
CA GLU A 25 -21.59 -14.01 7.57
C GLU A 25 -22.89 -13.57 6.89
N ARG A 26 -23.80 -12.93 7.64
CA ARG A 26 -25.07 -12.42 7.10
C ARG A 26 -24.86 -11.41 5.98
N THR A 27 -23.92 -10.48 6.16
CA THR A 27 -23.61 -9.46 5.16
C THR A 27 -23.05 -10.09 3.88
N LYS A 28 -22.12 -11.05 4.00
CA LYS A 28 -21.57 -11.79 2.85
C LYS A 28 -22.65 -12.58 2.11
N ARG A 29 -23.53 -13.28 2.84
CA ARG A 29 -24.65 -14.03 2.26
C ARG A 29 -25.61 -13.11 1.49
N ALA A 30 -25.97 -11.96 2.07
CA ALA A 30 -26.83 -10.97 1.43
C ALA A 30 -26.19 -10.40 0.15
N MET A 31 -24.91 -10.00 0.21
CA MET A 31 -24.18 -9.52 -0.98
C MET A 31 -24.09 -10.58 -2.08
N ALA A 32 -23.86 -11.85 -1.72
CA ALA A 32 -23.82 -12.95 -2.68
C ALA A 32 -25.18 -13.15 -3.37
N GLN A 33 -26.28 -13.07 -2.63
CA GLN A 33 -27.63 -13.14 -3.19
C GLN A 33 -27.93 -11.94 -4.10
N LEU A 34 -27.57 -10.72 -3.70
CA LEU A 34 -27.72 -9.52 -4.53
C LEU A 34 -26.94 -9.64 -5.84
N LYS A 35 -25.70 -10.13 -5.78
CA LYS A 35 -24.88 -10.38 -6.97
C LYS A 35 -25.51 -11.44 -7.88
N LYS A 36 -26.06 -12.53 -7.33
CA LYS A 36 -26.80 -13.56 -8.10
C LYS A 36 -28.05 -12.98 -8.79
N ARG A 37 -28.69 -11.99 -8.18
CA ARG A 37 -29.84 -11.26 -8.75
C ARG A 37 -29.42 -10.21 -9.80
N GLY A 38 -28.13 -10.09 -10.11
CA GLY A 38 -27.62 -9.14 -11.09
C GLY A 38 -27.45 -7.71 -10.57
N ALA A 39 -27.55 -7.49 -9.25
CA ALA A 39 -27.29 -6.16 -8.68
C ALA A 39 -25.79 -5.81 -8.77
N THR A 40 -25.48 -4.62 -9.26
CA THR A 40 -24.11 -4.08 -9.27
C THR A 40 -23.71 -3.68 -7.85
N LEU A 41 -22.64 -4.28 -7.33
CA LEU A 41 -22.09 -3.95 -6.01
C LEU A 41 -21.01 -2.87 -6.14
N GLY A 42 -21.11 -1.84 -5.30
CA GLY A 42 -20.22 -0.68 -5.29
C GLY A 42 -20.69 0.45 -6.21
N ASN A 43 -20.25 1.67 -5.92
CA ASN A 43 -20.52 2.86 -6.73
C ASN A 43 -19.22 3.63 -7.01
N PRO A 44 -18.67 3.57 -8.24
CA PRO A 44 -17.46 4.27 -8.60
C PRO A 44 -17.68 5.78 -8.85
N ALA A 45 -18.86 6.34 -8.58
CA ALA A 45 -19.15 7.78 -8.78
C ALA A 45 -18.11 8.71 -8.13
N ASN A 46 -17.56 8.33 -6.99
CA ASN A 46 -16.52 9.10 -6.30
C ASN A 46 -15.11 8.89 -6.88
N LEU A 47 -14.91 7.91 -7.75
CA LEU A 47 -13.64 7.60 -8.42
C LEU A 47 -13.49 8.44 -9.71
N THR A 48 -13.81 9.72 -9.62
CA THR A 48 -13.68 10.70 -10.70
C THR A 48 -12.23 10.81 -11.16
N GLU A 49 -12.01 11.33 -12.37
CA GLU A 49 -10.66 11.57 -12.86
C GLU A 49 -9.86 12.49 -11.91
N GLN A 50 -10.52 13.50 -11.34
CA GLN A 50 -9.91 14.37 -10.34
C GLN A 50 -9.46 13.60 -9.09
N ALA A 51 -10.30 12.71 -8.56
CA ALA A 51 -9.95 11.88 -7.40
C ALA A 51 -8.76 10.95 -7.71
N ARG A 52 -8.73 10.36 -8.91
CA ARG A 52 -7.59 9.53 -9.37
C ARG A 52 -6.30 10.35 -9.47
N ARG A 53 -6.36 11.55 -10.07
CA ARG A 53 -5.22 12.46 -10.19
C ARG A 53 -4.70 12.88 -8.81
N LYS A 54 -5.59 13.22 -7.86
CA LYS A 54 -5.22 13.53 -6.47
C LYS A 54 -4.49 12.36 -5.80
N GLY A 55 -4.97 11.13 -5.95
CA GLY A 55 -4.31 9.94 -5.41
C GLY A 55 -2.90 9.72 -5.99
N THR A 56 -2.74 9.88 -7.30
CA THR A 56 -1.44 9.81 -7.97
C THR A 56 -0.49 10.91 -7.49
N GLN A 57 -0.98 12.15 -7.39
CA GLN A 57 -0.19 13.29 -6.89
C GLN A 57 0.27 13.06 -5.44
N ALA A 58 -0.64 12.65 -4.55
CA ALA A 58 -0.29 12.34 -3.16
C ALA A 58 0.79 11.24 -3.09
N SER A 59 0.67 10.20 -3.93
CA SER A 59 1.67 9.13 -4.01
C SER A 59 3.04 9.64 -4.49
N GLN A 60 3.07 10.54 -5.48
CA GLN A 60 4.30 11.15 -5.98
C GLN A 60 4.95 12.08 -4.95
N VAL A 61 4.16 12.92 -4.27
CA VAL A 61 4.64 13.81 -3.19
C VAL A 61 5.25 12.98 -2.08
N ASN A 62 4.56 11.92 -1.66
CA ASN A 62 5.06 11.00 -0.65
C ASN A 62 6.36 10.31 -1.08
N ALA A 63 6.44 9.85 -2.33
CA ALA A 63 7.65 9.24 -2.85
C ALA A 63 8.83 10.23 -2.92
N ARG A 64 8.56 11.52 -3.19
CA ARG A 64 9.55 12.61 -3.18
C ARG A 64 9.98 13.03 -1.78
N ALA A 65 9.10 12.96 -0.80
CA ALA A 65 9.42 13.31 0.59
C ALA A 65 10.26 12.23 1.29
N ASP A 66 10.18 10.98 0.83
CA ASP A 66 10.88 9.85 1.41
C ASP A 66 12.41 9.98 1.27
N GLN A 67 13.10 10.06 2.40
CA GLN A 67 14.56 10.24 2.44
C GLN A 67 15.31 9.05 1.82
N ASN A 68 14.82 7.84 2.02
CA ASN A 68 15.43 6.65 1.48
C ASN A 68 15.30 6.61 -0.05
N ASN A 69 14.14 6.97 -0.61
CA ASN A 69 13.98 7.11 -2.06
C ASN A 69 14.93 8.17 -2.63
N ARG A 70 15.14 9.31 -1.95
CA ARG A 70 16.10 10.33 -2.40
C ARG A 70 17.52 9.77 -2.45
N ARG A 71 17.96 9.08 -1.39
CA ARG A 71 19.30 8.48 -1.31
C ARG A 71 19.47 7.38 -2.36
N ALA A 72 18.51 6.46 -2.46
CA ALA A 72 18.48 5.39 -3.44
C ALA A 72 18.52 5.95 -4.87
N GLY A 73 17.75 7.01 -5.15
CA GLY A 73 17.73 7.64 -6.47
C GLY A 73 19.04 8.33 -6.83
N ALA A 74 19.68 9.04 -5.89
CA ALA A 74 20.96 9.68 -6.13
C ALA A 74 22.04 8.63 -6.43
N PHE A 75 22.07 7.55 -5.64
CA PHE A 75 22.96 6.42 -5.88
C PHE A 75 22.70 5.74 -7.23
N ALA A 76 21.44 5.46 -7.55
CA ALA A 76 21.04 4.87 -8.81
C ALA A 76 21.40 5.74 -10.03
N ARG A 77 21.25 7.08 -9.91
CA ARG A 77 21.65 8.04 -10.93
C ARG A 77 23.15 7.98 -11.19
N ASN A 78 23.97 7.97 -10.13
CA ASN A 78 25.42 7.87 -10.26
C ASN A 78 25.83 6.58 -10.99
N LEU A 79 25.26 5.45 -10.58
CA LEU A 79 25.51 4.17 -11.26
C LEU A 79 25.04 4.20 -12.73
N ARG A 80 23.91 4.85 -13.02
CA ARG A 80 23.42 4.97 -14.38
C ARG A 80 24.38 5.78 -15.26
N ASN A 81 24.92 6.88 -14.73
CA ASN A 81 25.91 7.70 -15.42
C ASN A 81 27.24 6.95 -15.63
N SER A 82 27.58 6.03 -14.74
CA SER A 82 28.74 5.12 -14.89
C SER A 82 28.48 3.95 -15.87
N GLY A 83 27.34 3.91 -16.55
CA GLY A 83 27.05 2.94 -17.62
C GLY A 83 26.35 1.64 -17.16
N TYR A 84 26.03 1.49 -15.88
CA TYR A 84 25.35 0.28 -15.39
C TYR A 84 23.94 0.14 -15.98
N SER A 85 23.54 -1.12 -16.23
CA SER A 85 22.18 -1.46 -16.63
C SER A 85 21.21 -1.32 -15.46
N TRP A 86 19.92 -1.11 -15.75
CA TRP A 86 18.90 -1.00 -14.70
C TRP A 86 18.80 -2.24 -13.80
N ALA A 87 19.08 -3.42 -14.35
CA ALA A 87 19.10 -4.67 -13.60
C ALA A 87 20.26 -4.70 -12.59
N GLU A 88 21.45 -4.25 -12.99
CA GLU A 88 22.60 -4.14 -12.10
C GLU A 88 22.37 -3.11 -11.01
N ILE A 89 21.78 -1.96 -11.35
CA ILE A 89 21.46 -0.91 -10.39
C ILE A 89 20.48 -1.43 -9.33
N ALA A 90 19.45 -2.19 -9.73
CA ALA A 90 18.52 -2.80 -8.78
C ALA A 90 19.24 -3.78 -7.84
N ARG A 91 20.14 -4.63 -8.36
CA ARG A 91 20.96 -5.53 -7.53
C ARG A 91 21.83 -4.74 -6.55
N GLN A 92 22.51 -3.70 -7.03
CA GLN A 92 23.37 -2.86 -6.21
C GLN A 92 22.58 -2.14 -5.10
N LEU A 93 21.41 -1.59 -5.40
CA LEU A 93 20.55 -0.96 -4.39
C LEU A 93 20.19 -1.96 -3.27
N ASN A 94 19.71 -3.15 -3.65
CA ASN A 94 19.33 -4.16 -2.67
C ASN A 94 20.53 -4.67 -1.87
N ALA A 95 21.69 -4.85 -2.50
CA ALA A 95 22.92 -5.27 -1.82
C ALA A 95 23.44 -4.21 -0.83
N ASN A 96 23.21 -2.93 -1.11
CA ASN A 96 23.58 -1.81 -0.24
C ASN A 96 22.49 -1.49 0.82
N GLY A 97 21.50 -2.38 1.00
CA GLY A 97 20.48 -2.25 2.04
C GLY A 97 19.37 -1.23 1.75
N PHE A 98 19.30 -0.69 0.53
CA PHE A 98 18.17 0.14 0.15
C PHE A 98 16.92 -0.72 -0.02
N THR A 99 15.83 -0.30 0.62
CA THR A 99 14.52 -0.95 0.49
C THR A 99 13.49 0.04 -0.03
N THR A 100 12.42 -0.43 -0.65
CA THR A 100 11.29 0.42 -1.01
C THR A 100 10.58 0.91 0.24
N ARG A 101 9.73 1.93 0.13
CA ARG A 101 8.94 2.48 1.26
C ARG A 101 8.19 1.42 2.09
N ASN A 102 7.73 0.34 1.47
CA ASN A 102 7.00 -0.73 2.15
C ASN A 102 7.93 -1.87 2.63
N GLY A 103 9.25 -1.66 2.65
CA GLY A 103 10.25 -2.63 3.11
C GLY A 103 10.62 -3.72 2.10
N GLY A 104 10.07 -3.69 0.87
CA GLY A 104 10.39 -4.66 -0.17
C GLY A 104 11.65 -4.30 -0.97
N ASN A 105 12.23 -5.27 -1.69
CA ASN A 105 13.38 -5.04 -2.57
C ASN A 105 13.05 -4.13 -3.77
N PHE A 106 14.04 -3.38 -4.23
CA PHE A 106 13.98 -2.62 -5.48
C PHE A 106 14.00 -3.55 -6.70
N GLN A 107 13.00 -3.38 -7.55
CA GLN A 107 12.93 -3.93 -8.90
C GLN A 107 13.30 -2.85 -9.93
N ILE A 108 13.67 -3.29 -11.14
CA ILE A 108 14.07 -2.43 -12.27
C ILE A 108 13.12 -1.23 -12.47
N VAL A 109 11.80 -1.49 -12.49
CA VAL A 109 10.79 -0.44 -12.70
C VAL A 109 10.78 0.59 -11.57
N GLN A 110 11.01 0.15 -10.33
CA GLN A 110 11.08 1.05 -9.18
C GLN A 110 12.34 1.91 -9.24
N VAL A 111 13.48 1.34 -9.65
CA VAL A 111 14.71 2.10 -9.89
C VAL A 111 14.48 3.21 -10.93
N GLN A 112 13.89 2.88 -12.08
CA GLN A 112 13.57 3.86 -13.12
C GLN A 112 12.64 4.97 -12.60
N ARG A 113 11.62 4.61 -11.82
CA ARG A 113 10.69 5.58 -11.22
C ARG A 113 11.38 6.50 -10.23
N VAL A 114 12.26 5.97 -9.40
CA VAL A 114 12.98 6.77 -8.39
C VAL A 114 14.02 7.69 -9.05
N VAL A 115 14.71 7.23 -10.09
CA VAL A 115 15.62 8.11 -10.86
C VAL A 115 14.84 9.21 -11.57
N LYS A 116 13.76 8.87 -12.29
CA LYS A 116 12.90 9.85 -12.95
C LYS A 116 12.29 10.85 -11.97
N LEU A 117 11.98 10.41 -10.76
CA LEU A 117 11.45 11.27 -9.71
C LEU A 117 12.45 12.37 -9.30
N LEU A 118 13.76 12.10 -9.39
CA LEU A 118 14.81 13.08 -9.16
C LEU A 118 15.13 13.95 -10.38
N ASP A 119 14.82 13.51 -11.61
CA ASP A 119 15.00 14.31 -12.84
C ASP A 119 14.03 15.49 -12.94
N HIS A 120 12.96 15.45 -12.15
CA HIS A 120 11.90 16.46 -12.12
C HIS A 120 11.86 17.23 -10.79
N LEU A 121 12.99 17.27 -10.07
CA LEU A 121 13.25 18.21 -8.98
C LEU A 121 14.04 19.40 -9.53
#